data_AF-A0A7S3IHH0-F1
#
_entry.id   AF-A0A7S3IHH0-F1
#
_cell.length_a   1.000
_cell.length_b   1.000
_cell.length_c   1.000
_cell.angle_alpha   90.00
_cell.angle_beta   90.00
_cell.angle_gamma   90.00
#
_symmetry.space_group_name_H-M   'P 1'
#
loop_
_entity.id
_entity.type
_entity.pdbx_description
1 polymer ?
#
loop_
_entity_poly.entity_id
_entity_poly.type
_entity_poly.pdbx_seq_one_letter_code
_entity_poly.pdbx_strand_id
1 'polypeptide(L)'
;EQIGKMKDEGKLPFGQVPVLELDDGTMLGQSGAILSYIAAKYNLGSDDPMATYKGESMVDLMSLDFNTKAFPKLMAAQKAENPAEVVDGVLTEHFDSILKSVNANMPTTKFLTGDKLTVHDFRFSYIFVSIVKNPHNPLKAVW
;
A
#
# COMPACT_ATOMS: atom_id res chain seq x y z
N GLU A 1 24.28 1.37 2.16
CA GLU A 1 25.20 2.48 1.81
C GLU A 1 24.44 3.74 1.38
N GLN A 2 23.63 3.68 0.31
CA GLN A 2 22.87 4.85 -0.19
C GLN A 2 21.92 5.50 0.83
N ILE A 3 21.10 4.71 1.55
CA ILE A 3 20.17 5.26 2.57
C ILE A 3 20.94 5.92 3.72
N GLY A 4 22.11 5.37 4.09
CA GLY A 4 22.97 5.97 5.12
C GLY A 4 23.46 7.36 4.70
N LYS A 5 23.97 7.47 3.47
CA LYS A 5 24.37 8.76 2.89
C LYS A 5 23.21 9.76 2.84
N MET A 6 22.03 9.35 2.38
CA MET A 6 20.84 10.21 2.36
C MET A 6 20.44 10.71 3.75
N LYS A 7 20.60 9.87 4.78
CA LYS A 7 20.36 10.25 6.17
C LYS A 7 21.37 11.31 6.63
N ASP A 8 22.65 11.11 6.35
CA ASP A 8 23.72 12.03 6.72
C ASP A 8 23.58 13.39 6.02
N GLU A 9 23.05 13.39 4.79
CA GLU A 9 22.74 14.58 4.00
C GLU A 9 21.40 15.26 4.39
N GLY A 10 20.65 14.72 5.35
CA GLY A 10 19.36 15.28 5.76
C GLY A 10 18.23 15.10 4.74
N LYS A 11 18.40 14.21 3.75
CA LYS A 11 17.44 13.96 2.67
C LYS A 11 16.25 13.06 3.06
N LEU A 12 16.15 12.67 4.32
CA LEU A 12 15.06 11.83 4.83
C LEU A 12 14.20 12.65 5.82
N PRO A 13 13.12 13.30 5.39
CA PRO A 13 12.31 14.19 6.23
C PRO A 13 11.88 13.55 7.56
N PHE A 14 11.61 12.25 7.55
CA PHE A 14 11.19 11.47 8.72
C PHE A 14 12.15 10.31 9.03
N GLY A 15 13.38 10.33 8.50
CA GLY A 15 14.34 9.24 8.67
C GLY A 15 13.95 7.92 8.00
N GLN A 16 12.97 7.95 7.09
CA GLN A 16 12.40 6.78 6.41
C GLN A 16 12.33 7.00 4.90
N VAL A 17 12.30 5.90 4.16
CA VAL A 17 11.97 5.85 2.73
C VAL A 17 10.53 5.36 2.55
N PRO A 18 9.84 5.66 1.43
CA PRO A 18 10.32 6.42 0.26
C PRO A 18 10.37 7.94 0.48
N VAL A 19 11.16 8.60 -0.37
CA VAL A 19 11.20 10.07 -0.50
C VAL A 19 11.15 10.46 -1.98
N LEU A 20 10.64 11.66 -2.28
CA LEU A 20 10.66 12.28 -3.59
C LEU A 20 11.36 13.65 -3.49
N GLU A 21 12.44 13.84 -4.24
CA GLU A 21 13.15 15.12 -4.39
C GLU A 21 12.52 15.89 -5.56
N LEU A 22 12.06 17.12 -5.31
CA LEU A 22 11.56 18.02 -6.36
C LEU A 22 12.70 18.82 -6.99
N ASP A 23 12.44 19.46 -8.14
CA ASP A 23 13.45 20.23 -8.89
C ASP A 23 14.10 21.37 -8.08
N ASP A 24 13.38 21.90 -7.08
CA ASP A 24 13.86 22.94 -6.16
C ASP A 24 14.63 22.39 -4.94
N GLY A 25 14.84 21.07 -4.89
CA GLY A 25 15.50 20.37 -3.80
C GLY A 25 14.59 20.02 -2.62
N THR A 26 13.29 20.33 -2.68
CA THR A 26 12.34 19.96 -1.63
C THR A 26 12.21 18.44 -1.52
N MET A 27 12.35 17.92 -0.30
CA MET A 27 12.21 16.49 0.00
C MET A 27 10.81 16.19 0.55
N LEU A 28 10.02 15.41 -0.18
CA LEU A 28 8.73 14.87 0.27
C LEU A 28 8.93 13.47 0.86
N GLY A 29 8.27 13.18 1.98
CA GLY A 29 8.24 11.85 2.60
C GLY A 29 6.80 11.29 2.69
N GLN A 30 6.68 10.04 3.13
CA GLN A 30 5.44 9.26 3.21
C GLN A 30 4.85 8.90 1.85
N SER A 31 4.80 7.60 1.52
CA SER A 31 4.35 7.11 0.21
C SER A 31 2.96 7.61 -0.19
N GLY A 32 2.00 7.58 0.74
CA GLY A 32 0.64 8.07 0.51
C GLY A 32 0.61 9.55 0.16
N ALA A 33 1.29 10.39 0.95
CA ALA A 33 1.35 11.83 0.73
C ALA A 33 2.07 12.21 -0.59
N ILE A 34 3.15 11.50 -0.92
CA ILE A 34 3.84 11.65 -2.21
C ILE A 34 2.88 11.35 -3.37
N LEU A 35 2.10 10.27 -3.29
CA LEU A 35 1.14 9.92 -4.33
C LEU A 35 -0.03 10.90 -4.40
N SER A 36 -0.50 11.45 -3.28
CA SER A 36 -1.50 12.54 -3.29
C SER A 36 -0.96 13.81 -3.95
N TYR A 37 0.30 14.17 -3.70
CA TYR A 37 0.95 15.29 -4.38
C TYR A 37 1.03 15.07 -5.89
N ILE A 38 1.46 13.88 -6.33
CA ILE A 38 1.51 13.49 -7.75
C ILE A 38 0.12 13.52 -8.38
N ALA A 39 -0.90 13.02 -7.66
CA ALA A 39 -2.28 13.03 -8.13
C ALA A 39 -2.80 14.44 -8.40
N ALA A 40 -2.58 15.35 -7.47
CA ALA A 40 -2.97 16.75 -7.62
C ALA A 40 -2.17 17.45 -8.73
N LYS A 41 -0.84 17.23 -8.77
CA LYS A 41 0.06 17.90 -9.74
C LYS A 41 -0.23 17.51 -11.18
N TYR A 42 -0.57 16.25 -11.43
CA TYR A 42 -0.71 15.71 -12.78
C TYR A 42 -2.15 15.32 -13.15
N ASN A 43 -3.13 15.73 -12.34
CA ASN A 43 -4.55 15.41 -12.55
C ASN A 43 -4.81 13.89 -12.66
N LEU A 44 -4.20 13.13 -11.75
CA LEU A 44 -4.37 11.67 -11.61
C LEU A 44 -5.26 11.30 -10.41
N GLY A 45 -6.11 12.23 -9.98
CA GLY A 45 -7.11 12.05 -8.93
C GLY A 45 -8.53 12.20 -9.46
N SER A 46 -9.50 12.16 -8.55
CA SER A 46 -10.90 12.47 -8.83
C SER A 46 -11.25 13.85 -8.26
N ASP A 47 -12.00 14.64 -9.03
CA ASP A 47 -12.56 15.92 -8.57
C ASP A 47 -13.85 15.74 -7.75
N ASP A 48 -14.47 14.54 -7.79
CA ASP A 48 -15.60 14.20 -6.92
C ASP A 48 -15.10 13.77 -5.54
N PRO A 49 -15.42 14.53 -4.47
CA PRO A 49 -15.00 14.19 -3.10
C PRO A 49 -15.49 12.82 -2.63
N MET A 50 -16.69 12.40 -3.06
CA MET A 50 -17.25 11.10 -2.65
C MET A 50 -16.53 9.95 -3.35
N ALA A 51 -16.19 10.10 -4.63
CA ALA A 51 -15.38 9.13 -5.34
C ALA A 51 -13.97 9.04 -4.75
N THR A 52 -13.35 10.18 -4.39
CA THR A 52 -12.04 10.21 -3.71
C THR A 52 -12.10 9.51 -2.36
N TYR A 53 -13.12 9.79 -1.53
CA TYR A 53 -13.32 9.09 -0.27
C TYR A 53 -13.43 7.57 -0.45
N LYS A 54 -14.21 7.10 -1.43
CA LYS A 54 -14.33 5.67 -1.73
C LYS A 54 -13.01 5.06 -2.20
N GLY A 55 -12.26 5.77 -3.03
CA GLY A 55 -10.93 5.32 -3.47
C GLY A 55 -9.96 5.18 -2.30
N GLU A 56 -9.84 6.22 -1.46
CA GLU A 56 -8.96 6.21 -0.30
C GLU A 56 -9.39 5.15 0.73
N SER A 57 -10.68 4.99 1.01
CA SER A 57 -11.14 3.99 1.98
C SER A 57 -10.82 2.57 1.55
N MET A 58 -10.91 2.28 0.25
CA MET A 58 -10.51 0.98 -0.31
C MET A 58 -9.00 0.77 -0.22
N VAL A 59 -8.21 1.81 -0.50
CA VAL A 59 -6.74 1.76 -0.34
C VAL A 59 -6.34 1.52 1.10
N ASP A 60 -6.94 2.23 2.07
CA ASP A 60 -6.61 2.11 3.48
C ASP A 60 -7.07 0.76 4.05
N LEU A 61 -8.28 0.29 3.69
CA LEU A 61 -8.74 -1.04 4.07
C LEU A 61 -7.79 -2.14 3.57
N MET A 62 -7.27 -2.00 2.35
CA MET A 62 -6.37 -2.98 1.78
C MET A 62 -4.93 -2.84 2.28
N SER A 63 -4.45 -1.62 2.48
CA SER A 63 -3.03 -1.33 2.74
C SER A 63 -2.77 -1.06 4.22
N LEU A 64 -3.51 -0.16 4.85
CA LEU A 64 -3.30 0.20 6.25
C LEU A 64 -3.73 -0.95 7.16
N ASP A 65 -4.92 -1.48 6.96
CA ASP A 65 -5.47 -2.55 7.79
C ASP A 65 -4.67 -3.86 7.62
N PHE A 66 -4.27 -4.19 6.39
CA PHE A 66 -3.36 -5.31 6.15
C PHE A 66 -1.99 -5.09 6.81
N ASN A 67 -1.37 -3.92 6.62
CA ASN A 67 -0.04 -3.64 7.17
C ASN A 67 -0.02 -3.56 8.69
N THR A 68 -1.14 -3.22 9.33
CA THR A 68 -1.22 -3.10 10.79
C THR A 68 -1.65 -4.40 11.46
N LYS A 69 -2.58 -5.16 10.86
CA LYS A 69 -3.18 -6.34 11.48
C LYS A 69 -2.53 -7.66 11.06
N ALA A 70 -2.12 -7.78 9.80
CA ALA A 70 -1.58 -9.00 9.23
C ALA A 70 -0.05 -8.96 9.13
N PHE A 71 0.52 -7.90 8.54
CA PHE A 71 1.95 -7.85 8.21
C PHE A 71 2.91 -8.09 9.40
N PRO A 72 2.70 -7.53 10.61
CA PRO A 72 3.59 -7.79 11.74
C PRO A 72 3.57 -9.26 12.17
N LYS A 73 2.39 -9.91 12.10
CA LYS A 73 2.24 -11.34 12.39
C LYS A 73 2.90 -12.20 11.32
N LEU A 74 2.76 -11.84 10.04
CA LEU A 74 3.45 -12.50 8.93
C LEU A 74 4.97 -12.44 9.07
N MET A 75 5.51 -11.28 9.49
CA MET A 75 6.94 -11.11 9.73
C MET A 75 7.42 -11.92 10.95
N ALA A 76 6.63 -11.99 12.01
CA ALA A 76 6.94 -12.83 13.18
C ALA A 76 6.90 -14.33 12.82
N ALA A 77 5.96 -14.75 11.97
CA ALA A 77 5.79 -16.14 11.55
C ALA A 77 7.04 -16.71 10.85
N GLN A 78 7.86 -15.89 10.21
CA GLN A 78 9.13 -16.33 9.60
C GLN A 78 10.11 -16.94 10.60
N LYS A 79 9.95 -16.66 11.89
CA LYS A 79 10.77 -17.19 12.98
C LYS A 79 10.05 -18.25 13.82
N ALA A 80 8.83 -18.63 13.46
CA ALA A 80 8.06 -19.64 14.18
C ALA A 80 8.56 -21.06 13.89
N GLU A 81 8.25 -22.00 14.77
CA GLU A 81 8.56 -23.43 14.56
C GLU A 81 7.76 -24.01 13.39
N ASN A 82 6.49 -23.59 13.22
CA ASN A 82 5.61 -23.96 12.11
C ASN A 82 5.12 -22.71 11.34
N PRO A 83 5.97 -22.05 10.53
CA PRO A 83 5.60 -20.81 9.83
C PRO A 83 4.36 -20.94 8.95
N ALA A 84 4.19 -22.08 8.27
CA ALA A 84 3.08 -22.30 7.35
C ALA A 84 1.71 -22.23 8.04
N GLU A 85 1.57 -22.87 9.21
CA GLU A 85 0.31 -22.90 9.98
C GLU A 85 -0.03 -21.53 10.56
N VAL A 86 0.97 -20.82 11.11
CA VAL A 86 0.78 -19.47 11.64
C VAL A 86 0.35 -18.52 10.54
N VAL A 87 0.96 -18.63 9.35
CA VAL A 87 0.57 -17.77 8.25
C VAL A 87 -0.82 -18.12 7.73
N ASP A 88 -1.17 -19.40 7.56
CA ASP A 88 -2.50 -19.82 7.15
C ASP A 88 -3.57 -19.20 8.07
N GLY A 89 -3.37 -19.28 9.39
CA GLY A 89 -4.25 -18.62 10.36
C GLY A 89 -4.33 -17.09 10.19
N VAL A 90 -3.20 -16.41 9.95
CA VAL A 90 -3.20 -14.95 9.71
C VAL A 90 -3.95 -14.59 8.43
N LEU A 91 -3.81 -15.37 7.36
CA LEU A 91 -4.49 -15.13 6.10
C LEU A 91 -5.99 -15.41 6.23
N THR A 92 -6.39 -16.54 6.78
CA THR A 92 -7.81 -16.90 6.95
C THR A 92 -8.54 -15.96 7.91
N GLU A 93 -7.87 -15.49 8.98
CA GLU A 93 -8.52 -14.57 9.91
C GLU A 93 -8.59 -13.13 9.39
N HIS A 94 -7.46 -12.60 8.91
CA HIS A 94 -7.33 -11.16 8.64
C HIS A 94 -7.49 -10.84 7.16
N PHE A 95 -6.83 -11.61 6.29
CA PHE A 95 -6.86 -11.33 4.85
C PHE A 95 -8.23 -11.64 4.25
N ASP A 96 -8.86 -12.76 4.58
CA ASP A 96 -10.22 -13.08 4.10
C ASP A 96 -11.25 -12.06 4.59
N SER A 97 -11.13 -11.57 5.82
CA SER A 97 -12.01 -10.53 6.37
C SER A 97 -11.86 -9.20 5.62
N ILE A 98 -10.62 -8.81 5.30
CA ILE A 98 -10.32 -7.64 4.48
C ILE A 98 -10.90 -7.84 3.07
N LEU A 99 -10.69 -8.99 2.43
CA LEU A 99 -11.20 -9.27 1.09
C LEU A 99 -12.73 -9.29 1.03
N LYS A 100 -13.41 -9.83 2.06
CA LYS A 100 -14.88 -9.75 2.18
C LYS A 100 -15.35 -8.30 2.25
N SER A 101 -14.70 -7.49 3.07
CA SER A 101 -15.01 -6.06 3.20
C SER A 101 -14.75 -5.30 1.90
N VAL A 102 -13.65 -5.60 1.22
CA VAL A 102 -13.33 -5.05 -0.10
C VAL A 102 -14.40 -5.43 -1.11
N ASN A 103 -14.76 -6.71 -1.21
CA ASN A 103 -15.78 -7.17 -2.17
C ASN A 103 -17.16 -6.55 -1.90
N ALA A 104 -17.51 -6.32 -0.64
CA ALA A 104 -18.78 -5.69 -0.26
C ALA A 104 -18.83 -4.18 -0.58
N ASN A 105 -17.68 -3.50 -0.62
CA ASN A 105 -17.58 -2.04 -0.78
C ASN A 105 -16.97 -1.62 -2.13
N MET A 106 -16.53 -2.59 -2.94
CA MET A 106 -15.90 -2.32 -4.24
C MET A 106 -16.86 -1.54 -5.14
N PRO A 107 -16.43 -0.40 -5.70
CA PRO A 107 -17.22 0.31 -6.69
C PRO A 107 -17.54 -0.57 -7.90
N THR A 108 -18.74 -0.40 -8.48
CA THR A 108 -19.15 -1.06 -9.73
C THR A 108 -18.68 -0.30 -10.97
N THR A 109 -17.99 0.82 -10.77
CA THR A 109 -17.36 1.63 -11.83
C THR A 109 -16.14 0.93 -12.42
N LYS A 110 -15.64 1.43 -13.55
CA LYS A 110 -14.48 0.84 -14.23
C LYS A 110 -13.20 0.85 -13.40
N PHE A 111 -13.01 1.89 -12.60
CA PHE A 111 -11.89 2.11 -11.67
C PHE A 111 -12.44 2.52 -10.30
N LEU A 112 -11.59 2.56 -9.27
CA LEU A 112 -12.00 2.84 -7.88
C LEU A 112 -12.70 4.19 -7.70
N THR A 113 -12.40 5.17 -8.55
CA THR A 113 -12.98 6.52 -8.45
C THR A 113 -13.78 6.91 -9.70
N GLY A 114 -14.30 5.95 -10.47
CA GLY A 114 -15.11 6.21 -11.66
C GLY A 114 -14.56 5.60 -12.95
N ASP A 115 -14.62 6.35 -14.05
CA ASP A 115 -14.27 5.85 -15.38
C ASP A 115 -12.82 6.13 -15.82
N LYS A 116 -12.08 6.87 -15.01
CA LYS A 116 -10.66 7.21 -15.25
C LYS A 116 -9.77 6.49 -14.25
N LEU A 117 -8.62 6.03 -14.73
CA LEU A 117 -7.57 5.48 -13.89
C LEU A 117 -6.96 6.58 -13.02
N THR A 118 -6.80 6.33 -11.72
CA THR A 118 -6.23 7.27 -10.76
C THR A 118 -5.14 6.64 -9.91
N VAL A 119 -4.47 7.45 -9.07
CA VAL A 119 -3.51 6.96 -8.08
C VAL A 119 -4.09 5.91 -7.13
N HIS A 120 -5.40 5.94 -6.87
CA HIS A 120 -6.04 4.97 -5.97
C HIS A 120 -5.97 3.55 -6.52
N ASP A 121 -6.15 3.38 -7.83
CA ASP A 121 -6.08 2.06 -8.48
C ASP A 121 -4.69 1.45 -8.36
N PHE A 122 -3.64 2.27 -8.55
CA PHE A 122 -2.25 1.85 -8.37
C PHE A 122 -1.94 1.50 -6.91
N ARG A 123 -2.40 2.33 -5.96
CA ARG A 123 -2.20 2.10 -4.52
C ARG A 123 -2.92 0.84 -4.05
N PHE A 124 -4.14 0.61 -4.50
CA PHE A 124 -4.91 -0.57 -4.14
C PHE A 124 -4.34 -1.86 -4.76
N SER A 125 -3.95 -1.81 -6.04
CA SER A 125 -3.41 -2.98 -6.74
C SER A 125 -2.00 -3.38 -6.28
N TYR A 126 -1.26 -2.47 -5.61
CA TYR A 126 0.11 -2.70 -5.14
C TYR A 126 0.27 -4.02 -4.37
N ILE A 127 -0.64 -4.35 -3.45
CA ILE A 127 -0.55 -5.58 -2.66
C ILE A 127 -0.63 -6.83 -3.55
N PHE A 128 -1.51 -6.82 -4.55
CA PHE A 128 -1.69 -7.96 -5.43
C PHE A 128 -0.49 -8.15 -6.34
N VAL A 129 0.06 -7.06 -6.88
CA VAL A 129 1.20 -7.13 -7.80
C VAL A 129 2.50 -7.41 -7.06
N SER A 130 2.75 -6.71 -5.95
CA SER A 130 4.06 -6.69 -5.28
C SER A 130 4.20 -7.74 -4.17
N ILE A 131 3.07 -8.21 -3.61
CA ILE A 131 3.06 -9.20 -2.53
C ILE A 131 2.50 -10.53 -3.06
N VAL A 132 1.22 -10.57 -3.46
CA VAL A 132 0.53 -11.83 -3.80
C VAL A 132 1.09 -12.49 -5.07
N LYS A 133 1.24 -11.73 -6.16
CA LYS A 133 1.68 -12.26 -7.47
C LYS A 133 3.18 -12.15 -7.70
N ASN A 134 3.93 -11.57 -6.76
CA ASN A 134 5.37 -11.38 -6.92
C ASN A 134 6.12 -12.70 -6.71
N PRO A 135 6.76 -13.26 -7.75
CA PRO A 135 7.47 -14.54 -7.63
C PRO A 135 8.73 -14.46 -6.76
N HIS A 136 9.20 -13.25 -6.43
CA HIS A 136 10.34 -13.00 -5.56
C HIS A 136 9.94 -12.61 -4.14
N ASN A 137 8.63 -12.56 -3.82
CA ASN A 137 8.20 -12.34 -2.45
C ASN A 137 8.66 -13.53 -1.56
N PRO A 138 9.40 -13.30 -0.46
CA PRO A 138 9.77 -14.36 0.48
C PRO A 138 8.58 -15.13 1.05
N LEU A 139 7.39 -14.52 1.03
CA LEU A 139 6.12 -15.13 1.45
C LEU A 139 5.33 -15.73 0.27
N LYS A 140 5.89 -15.84 -0.94
CA LYS A 140 5.18 -16.33 -2.14
C LYS A 140 4.54 -17.69 -1.95
N ALA A 141 5.21 -18.63 -1.29
CA ALA A 141 4.68 -19.98 -1.05
C ALA A 141 3.40 -19.99 -0.20
N VAL A 142 3.00 -18.82 0.32
CA VAL A 142 1.89 -18.66 1.23
C VAL A 142 0.69 -17.92 0.62
N TRP A 143 0.84 -17.34 -0.57
CA TRP A 143 -0.22 -16.65 -1.32
C TRP A 143 -0.77 -17.51 -2.46
#